data_AF-A0A1S9CHW7-F1
#
_entry.id   AF-A0A1S9CHW7-F1
#
_cell.length_a   1.000
_cell.length_b   1.000
_cell.length_c   1.000
_cell.angle_alpha   90.00
_cell.angle_beta   90.00
_cell.angle_gamma   90.00
#
_symmetry.space_group_name_H-M   'P 1'
#
loop_
_entity.id
_entity.type
_entity.pdbx_description
1 polymer ?
#
loop_
_entity_poly.entity_id
_entity_poly.type
_entity_poly.pdbx_seq_one_letter_code
_entity_poly.pdbx_strand_id
1 'polypeptide(L)'
;MTIEEATAKIKELSTKNEDLLAKNKSLHSELTATKEDKTTLENTINSLKESDKSTELQQKLDELNAKIKADNDERAKIEAENKINEELTTRFKAVLKDKKPVNDLTENALLDKFKALVSDKESVGKSDTDLFDSLTKDKGYFVPNNQNISTPHYQEVGSGNIKTFPKFI
;
A
#
# COMPACT_ATOMS: atom_id res chain seq x y z
N MET A 1 -49.42 -46.67 78.25
CA MET A 1 -49.35 -45.29 77.78
C MET A 1 -50.31 -44.47 78.61
N THR A 2 -49.83 -43.47 79.32
CA THR A 2 -50.69 -42.57 80.11
C THR A 2 -51.32 -41.51 79.20
N ILE A 3 -52.38 -40.85 79.69
CA ILE A 3 -53.01 -39.73 78.96
C ILE A 3 -52.00 -38.60 78.70
N GLU A 4 -51.08 -38.38 79.65
CA GLU A 4 -50.00 -37.40 79.54
C GLU A 4 -49.01 -37.73 78.41
N GLU A 5 -48.59 -39.00 78.31
CA GLU A 5 -47.72 -39.47 77.22
C GLU A 5 -48.39 -39.34 75.84
N ALA A 6 -49.69 -39.65 75.76
CA ALA A 6 -50.46 -39.49 74.52
C ALA A 6 -50.56 -38.02 74.09
N THR A 7 -50.81 -37.12 75.05
CA THR A 7 -50.94 -35.68 74.81
C THR A 7 -49.61 -35.07 74.37
N ALA A 8 -48.49 -35.48 74.98
CA ALA A 8 -47.15 -35.05 74.58
C ALA A 8 -46.82 -35.47 73.14
N LYS A 9 -47.15 -36.71 72.76
CA LYS A 9 -46.91 -37.25 71.42
C LYS A 9 -47.77 -36.58 70.34
N ILE A 10 -49.02 -36.25 70.65
CA ILE A 10 -49.89 -35.47 69.75
C ILE A 10 -49.30 -34.09 69.49
N LYS A 11 -48.80 -33.41 70.53
CA LYS A 11 -48.18 -32.09 70.39
C LYS A 11 -46.92 -32.15 69.54
N GLU A 12 -46.05 -33.13 69.77
CA GLU A 12 -44.83 -33.35 68.96
C GLU A 12 -45.14 -33.61 67.49
N LEU A 13 -46.15 -34.45 67.20
CA LEU A 13 -46.59 -34.75 65.84
C LEU A 13 -47.18 -33.51 65.14
N SER A 14 -47.92 -32.68 65.87
CA SER A 14 -48.44 -31.41 65.35
C SER A 14 -47.31 -30.47 64.93
N THR A 15 -46.31 -30.29 65.79
CA THR A 15 -45.15 -29.43 65.49
C THR A 15 -44.35 -29.96 64.30
N LYS A 16 -44.08 -31.27 64.22
CA LYS A 16 -43.40 -31.87 63.06
C LYS A 16 -44.19 -31.67 61.75
N ASN A 17 -45.52 -31.74 61.80
CA ASN A 17 -46.35 -31.49 60.61
C ASN A 17 -46.27 -30.03 60.14
N GLU A 18 -46.24 -29.08 61.07
CA GLU A 18 -46.07 -27.66 60.75
C GLU A 18 -44.70 -27.39 60.11
N ASP A 19 -43.63 -27.98 60.65
CA ASP A 19 -42.27 -27.89 60.10
C ASP A 19 -42.18 -28.50 58.70
N LEU A 20 -42.79 -29.66 58.46
CA LEU A 20 -42.85 -30.30 57.15
C LEU A 20 -43.61 -29.45 56.13
N LEU A 21 -44.71 -28.83 56.54
CA LEU A 21 -45.47 -27.89 55.71
C LEU A 21 -44.63 -26.66 55.33
N ALA A 22 -43.91 -26.08 56.28
CA ALA A 22 -43.01 -24.97 56.02
C ALA A 22 -41.89 -25.35 55.05
N LYS A 23 -41.26 -26.51 55.26
CA LYS A 23 -40.20 -27.03 54.40
C LYS A 23 -40.69 -27.32 52.98
N ASN A 24 -41.88 -27.91 52.82
CA ASN A 24 -42.47 -28.14 51.51
C ASN A 24 -42.76 -26.85 50.76
N LYS A 25 -43.24 -25.80 51.45
CA LYS A 25 -43.42 -24.48 50.84
C LYS A 25 -42.09 -23.87 50.37
N SER A 26 -41.04 -23.95 51.19
CA SER A 26 -39.69 -23.47 50.82
C SER A 26 -39.16 -24.20 49.59
N LEU A 27 -39.20 -25.54 49.61
CA LEU A 27 -38.74 -26.37 48.50
C LEU A 27 -39.51 -26.08 47.21
N HIS A 28 -40.82 -25.81 47.31
CA HIS A 28 -41.60 -25.46 46.13
C HIS A 28 -41.19 -24.10 45.55
N SER A 29 -40.95 -23.11 46.41
CA SER A 29 -40.46 -21.78 46.02
C SER A 29 -39.07 -21.84 45.39
N GLU A 30 -38.16 -22.63 45.96
CA GLU A 30 -36.81 -22.85 45.42
C GLU A 30 -36.86 -23.57 44.06
N LEU A 31 -37.74 -24.56 43.92
CA LEU A 31 -37.92 -25.28 42.66
C LEU A 31 -38.49 -24.37 41.55
N THR A 32 -39.42 -23.47 41.88
CA THR A 32 -39.93 -22.49 40.91
C THR A 32 -38.85 -21.50 40.49
N ALA A 33 -38.10 -20.94 41.44
CA ALA A 33 -37.00 -20.02 41.14
C ALA A 33 -35.93 -20.68 40.25
N THR A 34 -35.53 -21.91 40.59
CA THR A 34 -34.54 -22.66 39.82
C THR A 34 -34.99 -22.94 38.37
N LYS A 35 -36.30 -23.17 38.16
CA LYS A 35 -36.85 -23.37 36.81
C LYS A 35 -36.85 -22.08 35.99
N GLU A 36 -37.15 -20.95 36.63
CA GLU A 36 -37.09 -19.63 36.00
C GLU A 36 -35.66 -19.25 35.61
N ASP A 37 -34.70 -19.48 36.52
CA ASP A 37 -33.27 -19.27 36.26
C ASP A 37 -32.78 -20.14 35.10
N LYS A 38 -33.14 -21.43 35.10
CA LYS A 38 -32.80 -22.35 34.01
C LYS A 38 -33.32 -21.85 32.67
N THR A 39 -34.58 -21.44 32.63
CA THR A 39 -35.22 -20.93 31.40
C THR A 39 -34.50 -19.66 30.91
N THR A 40 -34.15 -18.76 31.82
CA THR A 40 -33.42 -17.52 31.52
C THR A 40 -32.03 -17.81 30.95
N LEU A 41 -31.30 -18.75 31.56
CA LEU A 41 -29.98 -19.18 31.09
C LEU A 41 -30.04 -19.87 29.73
N GLU A 42 -31.02 -20.74 29.50
CA GLU A 42 -31.23 -21.40 28.20
C GLU A 42 -31.50 -20.38 27.10
N ASN A 43 -32.39 -19.41 27.36
CA ASN A 43 -32.66 -18.32 26.42
C ASN A 43 -31.41 -17.46 26.15
N THR A 44 -30.65 -17.11 27.19
CA THR A 44 -29.40 -16.34 27.06
C THR A 44 -28.37 -17.09 26.21
N ILE A 45 -28.20 -18.39 26.45
CA ILE A 45 -27.28 -19.24 25.69
C ILE A 45 -27.69 -19.31 24.22
N ASN A 46 -28.99 -19.46 23.93
CA ASN A 46 -29.48 -19.50 22.56
C ASN A 46 -29.27 -18.16 21.84
N SER A 47 -29.61 -17.04 22.48
CA SER A 47 -29.35 -15.71 21.92
C SER A 47 -27.86 -15.44 21.68
N LEU A 48 -26.97 -15.92 22.54
CA LEU A 48 -25.52 -15.79 22.35
C LEU A 48 -25.01 -16.65 21.19
N LYS A 49 -25.55 -17.87 21.02
CA LYS A 49 -25.22 -18.74 19.88
C LYS A 49 -25.72 -18.17 18.54
N GLU A 50 -26.88 -17.52 18.55
CA GLU A 50 -27.46 -16.85 17.38
C GLU A 50 -26.80 -15.50 17.09
N SER A 51 -26.04 -14.93 18.02
CA SER A 51 -25.34 -13.66 17.78
C SER A 51 -24.18 -13.86 16.80
N ASP A 52 -24.46 -13.62 15.53
CA ASP A 52 -23.65 -13.71 14.30
C ASP A 52 -22.32 -12.93 14.27
N LYS A 53 -21.88 -12.38 15.41
CA LYS A 53 -20.66 -11.58 15.52
C LYS A 53 -19.40 -12.35 15.13
N SER A 54 -19.39 -13.67 15.30
CA SER A 54 -18.25 -14.50 14.89
C SER A 54 -18.14 -14.62 13.38
N THR A 55 -19.27 -14.69 12.67
CA THR A 55 -19.34 -14.89 11.22
C THR A 55 -18.96 -13.62 10.48
N GLU A 56 -19.49 -12.46 10.90
CA GLU A 56 -19.16 -11.15 10.33
C GLU A 56 -17.69 -10.75 10.57
N LEU A 57 -17.15 -11.06 11.75
CA LEU A 57 -15.74 -10.80 12.06
C LEU A 57 -14.82 -11.68 11.21
N GLN A 58 -15.18 -12.94 10.99
CA GLN A 58 -14.41 -13.84 10.13
C GLN A 58 -14.42 -13.35 8.67
N GLN A 59 -15.58 -12.96 8.14
CA GLN A 59 -15.69 -12.40 6.78
C GLN A 59 -14.82 -11.15 6.62
N LYS A 60 -14.88 -10.20 7.56
CA LYS A 60 -14.03 -9.00 7.53
C LYS A 60 -12.55 -9.33 7.61
N LEU A 61 -12.17 -10.36 8.36
CA LEU A 61 -10.78 -10.79 8.49
C LEU A 61 -10.27 -11.40 7.19
N ASP A 62 -11.10 -12.21 6.52
CA ASP A 62 -10.78 -12.79 5.21
C ASP A 62 -10.68 -11.72 4.12
N GLU A 63 -11.60 -10.74 4.09
CA GLU A 63 -11.54 -9.59 3.19
C GLU A 63 -10.29 -8.74 3.38
N LEU A 64 -9.93 -8.44 4.63
CA LEU A 64 -8.72 -7.67 4.95
C LEU A 64 -7.46 -8.41 4.52
N ASN A 65 -7.37 -9.72 4.76
CA ASN A 65 -6.24 -10.54 4.33
C ASN A 65 -6.11 -10.56 2.80
N ALA A 66 -7.22 -10.71 2.07
CA ALA A 66 -7.23 -10.67 0.62
C ALA A 66 -6.73 -9.31 0.09
N LYS A 67 -7.17 -8.20 0.72
CA LYS A 67 -6.74 -6.85 0.36
C LYS A 67 -5.26 -6.61 0.62
N ILE A 68 -4.75 -7.03 1.78
CA ILE A 68 -3.32 -6.92 2.13
C ILE A 68 -2.47 -7.69 1.11
N LYS A 69 -2.89 -8.89 0.71
CA LYS A 69 -2.17 -9.66 -0.30
C LYS A 69 -2.13 -8.94 -1.65
N ALA A 70 -3.26 -8.42 -2.12
CA ALA A 70 -3.33 -7.68 -3.37
C ALA A 70 -2.46 -6.41 -3.35
N ASP A 71 -2.49 -5.64 -2.26
CA ASP A 71 -1.67 -4.43 -2.11
C ASP A 71 -0.17 -4.75 -2.08
N ASN A 72 0.23 -5.85 -1.44
CA ASN A 72 1.63 -6.29 -1.42
C ASN A 72 2.11 -6.76 -2.79
N ASP A 73 1.29 -7.53 -3.51
CA ASP A 73 1.60 -8.01 -4.86
C ASP A 73 1.77 -6.81 -5.83
N GLU A 74 0.91 -5.79 -5.73
CA GLU A 74 1.02 -4.56 -6.53
C GLU A 74 2.25 -3.72 -6.16
N ARG A 75 2.55 -3.55 -4.86
CA ARG A 75 3.76 -2.85 -4.41
C ARG A 75 5.03 -3.51 -4.91
N ALA A 76 5.11 -4.84 -4.83
CA ALA A 76 6.26 -5.59 -5.33
C ALA A 76 6.44 -5.41 -6.84
N LYS A 77 5.34 -5.37 -7.61
CA LYS A 77 5.38 -5.11 -9.05
C LYS A 77 5.88 -3.70 -9.35
N ILE A 78 5.33 -2.67 -8.69
CA ILE A 78 5.74 -1.28 -8.86
C ILE A 78 7.23 -1.10 -8.50
N GLU A 79 7.68 -1.71 -7.40
CA GLU A 79 9.08 -1.64 -6.98
C GLU A 79 10.02 -2.31 -7.99
N ALA A 80 9.63 -3.47 -8.54
CA ALA A 80 10.37 -4.14 -9.60
C ALA A 80 10.44 -3.29 -10.87
N GLU A 81 9.32 -2.70 -11.30
CA GLU A 81 9.26 -1.80 -12.46
C GLU A 81 10.10 -0.55 -12.27
N ASN A 82 10.07 0.06 -11.07
CA ASN A 82 10.90 1.22 -10.73
C ASN A 82 12.38 0.89 -10.76
N LYS A 83 12.79 -0.25 -10.18
CA LYS A 83 14.19 -0.68 -10.20
C LYS A 83 14.71 -0.90 -11.63
N ILE A 84 13.91 -1.55 -12.48
CA ILE A 84 14.22 -1.72 -13.90
C ILE A 84 14.34 -0.35 -14.59
N ASN A 85 13.39 0.56 -14.32
CA ASN A 85 13.42 1.91 -14.88
C ASN A 85 14.67 2.71 -14.46
N GLU A 86 15.07 2.63 -13.20
CA GLU A 86 16.28 3.29 -12.68
C GLU A 86 17.56 2.72 -13.30
N GLU A 87 17.63 1.39 -13.44
CA GLU A 87 18.76 0.72 -14.08
C GLU A 87 18.90 1.15 -15.55
N LEU A 88 17.80 1.12 -16.31
CA LEU A 88 17.79 1.54 -17.71
C LEU A 88 18.12 3.03 -17.87
N THR A 89 17.66 3.88 -16.96
CA THR A 89 18.00 5.31 -16.96
C THR A 89 19.48 5.52 -16.67
N THR A 90 20.06 4.75 -15.76
CA THR A 90 21.49 4.79 -15.45
C THR A 90 22.33 4.36 -16.64
N ARG A 91 21.95 3.26 -17.30
CA ARG A 91 22.58 2.77 -18.54
C ARG A 91 22.50 3.81 -19.66
N PHE A 92 21.33 4.43 -19.85
CA PHE A 92 21.14 5.51 -20.81
C PHE A 92 22.07 6.69 -20.53
N LYS A 93 22.15 7.17 -19.27
CA LYS A 93 23.05 8.27 -18.90
C LYS A 93 24.51 7.93 -19.14
N ALA A 94 24.91 6.67 -18.91
CA ALA A 94 26.27 6.20 -19.16
C ALA A 94 26.66 6.24 -20.65
N VAL A 95 25.72 6.00 -21.57
CA VAL A 95 25.96 6.10 -23.02
C VAL A 95 25.75 7.50 -23.58
N LEU A 96 24.88 8.31 -22.96
CA LEU A 96 24.70 9.73 -23.27
C LEU A 96 26.00 10.52 -23.05
N LYS A 97 26.75 10.19 -21.98
CA LYS A 97 28.04 10.83 -21.62
C LYS A 97 27.91 12.36 -21.63
N ASP A 98 28.76 13.04 -22.39
CA ASP A 98 28.83 14.51 -22.50
C ASP A 98 27.92 15.07 -23.61
N LYS A 99 27.16 14.23 -24.33
CA LYS A 99 26.27 14.70 -25.38
C LYS A 99 25.08 15.42 -24.76
N LYS A 100 24.98 16.73 -24.98
CA LYS A 100 23.86 17.54 -24.48
C LYS A 100 22.67 17.48 -25.46
N PRO A 101 21.51 16.91 -25.08
CA PRO A 101 20.31 16.98 -25.89
C PRO A 101 19.88 18.43 -26.14
N VAL A 102 19.21 18.69 -27.26
CA VAL A 102 18.75 20.05 -27.61
C VAL A 102 17.70 20.61 -26.63
N ASN A 103 16.93 19.73 -25.99
CA ASN A 103 15.96 20.04 -24.94
C ASN A 103 15.57 18.77 -24.17
N ASP A 104 14.89 18.96 -23.04
CA ASP A 104 14.43 17.88 -22.15
C ASP A 104 13.46 16.91 -22.85
N LEU A 105 12.63 17.40 -23.79
CA LEU A 105 11.72 16.57 -24.57
C LEU A 105 12.49 15.55 -25.42
N THR A 106 13.61 15.96 -26.00
CA THR A 106 14.48 15.09 -26.80
C THR A 106 15.19 14.06 -25.92
N GLU A 107 15.66 14.47 -24.74
CA GLU A 107 16.26 13.56 -23.77
C GLU A 107 15.27 12.47 -23.34
N ASN A 108 14.06 12.87 -22.95
CA ASN A 108 13.01 11.93 -22.54
C ASN A 108 12.61 11.00 -23.68
N ALA A 109 12.43 11.52 -24.90
CA ALA A 109 12.10 10.70 -26.06
C ALA A 109 13.22 9.70 -26.42
N LEU A 110 14.49 10.07 -26.23
CA LEU A 110 15.62 9.17 -26.43
C LEU A 110 15.68 8.09 -25.34
N LEU A 111 15.44 8.46 -24.08
CA LEU A 111 15.37 7.51 -22.97
C LEU A 111 14.26 6.49 -23.20
N ASP A 112 13.06 6.92 -23.61
CA ASP A 112 11.92 6.02 -23.86
C ASP A 112 12.21 5.05 -25.02
N LYS A 113 12.79 5.55 -26.12
CA LYS A 113 13.21 4.72 -27.25
C LYS A 113 14.32 3.75 -26.86
N PHE A 114 15.25 4.19 -26.02
CA PHE A 114 16.33 3.34 -25.51
C PHE A 114 15.79 2.22 -24.63
N LYS A 115 14.87 2.51 -23.70
CA LYS A 115 14.18 1.50 -22.88
C LYS A 115 13.43 0.48 -23.73
N ALA A 116 12.74 0.94 -24.77
CA ALA A 116 12.02 0.07 -25.70
C ALA A 116 12.98 -0.86 -26.47
N LEU A 117 14.09 -0.32 -26.99
CA LEU A 117 15.09 -1.12 -27.69
C LEU A 117 15.76 -2.15 -26.78
N VAL A 118 16.14 -1.78 -25.55
CA VAL A 118 16.77 -2.73 -24.62
C VAL A 118 15.82 -3.88 -24.26
N SER A 119 14.51 -3.63 -24.24
CA SER A 119 13.48 -4.64 -23.95
C SER A 119 13.13 -5.51 -25.16
N ASP A 120 13.63 -5.18 -26.35
CA ASP A 120 13.36 -5.93 -27.58
C ASP A 120 14.24 -7.18 -27.67
N LYS A 121 13.64 -8.28 -28.15
CA LYS A 121 14.34 -9.55 -28.37
C LYS A 121 15.41 -9.42 -29.45
N GLU A 122 15.24 -8.52 -30.41
CA GLU A 122 16.22 -8.24 -31.47
C GLU A 122 17.46 -7.46 -30.99
N SER A 123 17.46 -7.02 -29.73
CA SER A 123 18.57 -6.32 -29.09
C SER A 123 19.45 -7.23 -28.24
N VAL A 124 19.09 -8.52 -28.10
CA VAL A 124 19.89 -9.51 -27.37
C VAL A 124 21.29 -9.59 -27.97
N GLY A 125 22.31 -9.34 -27.14
CA GLY A 125 23.72 -9.37 -27.53
C GLY A 125 24.27 -8.06 -28.10
N LYS A 126 23.44 -7.01 -28.28
CA LYS A 126 23.92 -5.67 -28.64
C LYS A 126 24.35 -4.91 -27.39
N SER A 127 25.40 -4.11 -27.50
CA SER A 127 25.82 -3.24 -26.40
C SER A 127 24.93 -2.00 -26.29
N ASP A 128 24.88 -1.38 -25.10
CA ASP A 128 24.15 -0.13 -24.90
C ASP A 128 24.63 0.99 -25.83
N THR A 129 25.92 0.99 -26.17
CA THR A 129 26.50 1.96 -27.11
C THR A 129 25.97 1.74 -28.52
N ASP A 130 25.90 0.48 -28.98
CA ASP A 130 25.37 0.17 -30.32
C ASP A 130 23.88 0.52 -30.43
N LEU A 131 23.11 0.22 -29.38
CA LEU A 131 21.69 0.58 -29.30
C LEU A 131 21.50 2.10 -29.31
N PHE A 132 22.28 2.83 -28.52
CA PHE A 132 22.24 4.29 -28.48
C PHE A 132 22.69 4.93 -29.79
N ASP A 133 23.74 4.42 -30.42
CA ASP A 133 24.21 4.91 -31.71
C ASP A 133 23.18 4.63 -32.81
N SER A 134 22.50 3.47 -32.79
CA SER A 134 21.41 3.18 -33.74
C SER A 134 20.26 4.19 -33.64
N LEU A 135 20.00 4.74 -32.45
CA LEU A 135 18.99 5.76 -32.22
C LEU A 135 19.44 7.15 -32.66
N THR A 136 20.72 7.48 -32.47
CA THR A 136 21.18 8.87 -32.44
C THR A 136 22.15 9.25 -33.55
N LYS A 137 22.77 8.27 -34.21
CA LYS A 137 23.75 8.50 -35.27
C LYS A 137 23.11 9.25 -36.44
N ASP A 138 23.82 10.27 -36.92
CA ASP A 138 23.41 11.15 -38.02
C ASP A 138 22.08 11.90 -37.77
N LYS A 139 21.67 12.04 -36.49
CA LYS A 139 20.50 12.82 -36.07
C LYS A 139 20.90 14.11 -35.37
N GLY A 140 20.11 15.16 -35.57
CA GLY A 140 20.29 16.48 -34.93
C GLY A 140 19.78 16.55 -33.48
N TYR A 141 19.88 15.48 -32.69
CA TYR A 141 19.34 15.42 -31.33
C TYR A 141 20.19 16.13 -30.28
N PHE A 142 21.45 16.44 -30.61
CA PHE A 142 22.39 17.06 -29.69
C PHE A 142 22.77 18.46 -30.14
N VAL A 143 23.08 19.32 -29.16
CA VAL A 143 23.63 20.64 -29.42
C VAL A 143 24.97 20.48 -30.16
N PRO A 144 25.17 21.14 -31.32
CA PRO A 144 26.46 21.13 -32.00
C PRO A 144 27.55 21.62 -31.06
N ASN A 145 28.62 20.83 -30.92
CA ASN A 145 29.79 21.27 -30.17
C ASN A 145 30.53 22.33 -30.99
N ASN A 146 30.21 23.61 -30.82
CA ASN A 146 30.84 24.74 -31.51
C ASN A 146 32.25 25.06 -30.96
N GLN A 147 33.09 24.04 -30.75
CA GLN A 147 34.42 24.20 -30.18
C GLN A 147 35.51 24.73 -31.13
N ASN A 148 35.17 25.18 -32.33
CA ASN A 148 36.09 25.95 -33.17
C ASN A 148 35.33 26.83 -34.16
N ILE A 149 34.77 27.94 -33.69
CA ILE A 149 34.61 29.11 -34.56
C ILE A 149 35.85 29.96 -34.33
N SER A 150 36.87 29.79 -35.18
CA SER A 150 37.92 30.80 -35.33
C SER A 150 37.23 32.08 -35.79
N THR A 151 36.94 32.97 -34.86
CA THR A 151 36.47 34.31 -35.21
C THR A 151 37.54 34.94 -36.10
N PRO A 152 37.19 35.47 -37.29
CA PRO A 152 38.18 36.11 -38.14
C PRO A 152 38.79 37.28 -37.38
N HIS A 153 40.11 37.23 -37.20
CA HIS A 153 40.88 38.30 -36.58
C HIS A 153 40.77 39.54 -37.47
N TYR A 154 40.06 40.58 -37.04
CA TYR A 154 40.14 41.88 -37.70
C TYR A 154 41.55 42.43 -37.48
N GLN A 155 42.34 42.53 -38.55
CA GLN A 155 43.55 43.33 -38.55
C GLN A 155 43.14 44.80 -38.44
N GLU A 156 43.53 45.42 -37.33
CA GLU A 156 43.46 46.86 -37.15
C GLU A 156 44.44 47.50 -38.16
N VAL A 157 43.90 48.03 -39.27
CA VAL A 157 44.72 48.80 -40.22
C VAL A 157 45.05 50.15 -39.56
N GLY A 158 46.34 50.32 -39.28
CA GLY A 158 46.89 51.45 -38.56
C GLY A 158 46.51 52.82 -39.13
N SER A 159 46.42 53.77 -38.20
CA SER A 159 46.35 55.21 -38.39
C SER A 159 47.36 55.71 -39.44
N GLY A 160 46.86 56.25 -40.56
CA GLY A 160 47.68 56.85 -41.61
C GLY A 160 46.92 57.89 -42.46
N ASN A 161 47.14 59.17 -42.16
CA ASN A 161 46.95 60.37 -42.99
C ASN A 161 45.55 60.68 -43.58
N ILE A 162 44.78 61.48 -42.84
CA ILE A 162 43.68 62.28 -43.38
C ILE A 162 44.27 63.37 -44.28
N LYS A 163 44.12 63.24 -45.60
CA LYS A 163 44.34 64.36 -46.54
C LYS A 163 43.14 65.30 -46.46
N THR A 164 43.42 66.56 -46.11
CA THR A 164 42.51 67.69 -46.18
C THR A 164 42.04 67.91 -47.63
N PHE A 165 40.74 68.06 -47.83
CA PHE A 165 40.14 68.60 -49.06
C PHE A 165 39.64 70.03 -48.80
N PRO A 166 39.75 70.96 -49.79
CA PRO A 166 39.55 72.38 -49.57
C PRO A 166 38.06 72.76 -49.48
N LYS A 167 37.77 73.77 -48.63
CA LYS A 167 36.52 74.53 -48.65
C LYS A 167 36.43 75.28 -49.98
N PHE A 168 35.37 75.04 -50.76
CA PHE A 168 34.95 75.96 -51.81
C PHE A 168 34.08 77.06 -51.20
N ILE A 169 34.35 78.28 -51.65
CA ILE A 169 33.70 79.56 -51.31
C ILE A 169 32.22 79.52 -51.73
#